data_AF-A0AAW0JPY6-F1
#
_entry.id   AF-A0AAW0JPY6-F1
#
_cell.length_a   1.000
_cell.length_b   1.000
_cell.length_c   1.000
_cell.angle_alpha   90.00
_cell.angle_beta   90.00
_cell.angle_gamma   90.00
#
_symmetry.space_group_name_H-M   'P 1'
#
loop_
_entity.id
_entity.type
_entity.pdbx_description
1 polymer ?
#
loop_
_entity_poly.entity_id
_entity_poly.type
_entity_poly.pdbx_seq_one_letter_code
_entity_poly.pdbx_strand_id
1 'polypeptide(L)'
;MLAPLKIPLDSPHILRVLNTNINGQWKIAFAITDIKGVEWRYAHVVLRKEDIDLTKRAGELTEDEVITIMQNPRQYKIPDWFLNRQKDVKNRKYSQVLANGLGEDLE
;
A
#
# COMPACT_ATOMS: atom_id res chain seq x y z
N MET A 1 -24.24 15.51 -14.46
CA MET A 1 -24.07 15.67 -13.01
C MET A 1 -23.50 14.37 -12.46
N LEU A 2 -22.24 14.37 -12.01
CA LEU A 2 -21.66 13.20 -11.35
C LEU A 2 -22.33 13.06 -9.98
N ALA A 3 -22.96 11.91 -9.73
CA ALA A 3 -23.53 11.61 -8.43
C ALA A 3 -22.45 11.71 -7.35
N PRO A 4 -22.72 12.33 -6.19
CA PRO A 4 -21.78 12.30 -5.09
C PRO A 4 -21.59 10.85 -4.67
N LEU A 5 -20.34 10.37 -4.68
CA LEU A 5 -19.95 9.08 -4.13
C LEU A 5 -20.48 9.01 -2.70
N LYS A 6 -21.55 8.23 -2.50
CA LYS A 6 -22.24 8.09 -1.22
C LYS A 6 -21.31 7.29 -0.32
N ILE A 7 -20.72 7.96 0.67
CA ILE A 7 -19.88 7.32 1.68
C ILE A 7 -20.79 6.33 2.42
N PRO A 8 -20.50 5.01 2.41
CA PRO A 8 -21.22 4.09 3.29
C PRO A 8 -20.95 4.53 4.73
N LEU A 9 -22.02 4.70 5.51
CA LEU A 9 -22.00 5.23 6.88
C LEU A 9 -21.10 4.40 7.84
N ASP A 10 -20.79 3.17 7.44
CA ASP A 10 -19.99 2.18 8.20
C ASP A 10 -18.49 2.15 7.84
N SER A 11 -18.02 3.09 6.99
CA SER A 11 -16.61 3.13 6.61
C SER A 11 -15.77 3.63 7.79
N PRO A 12 -14.77 2.87 8.28
CA PRO A 12 -13.84 3.39 9.28
C PRO A 12 -13.16 4.65 8.74
N HIS A 13 -13.25 5.74 9.51
CA HIS A 13 -12.66 7.02 9.15
C HIS A 13 -11.12 6.97 9.21
N ILE A 14 -10.59 6.09 10.06
CA ILE A 14 -9.16 5.85 10.27
C ILE A 14 -8.93 4.35 10.18
N LEU A 15 -8.02 3.94 9.31
CA LEU A 15 -7.52 2.57 9.19
C LEU A 15 -6.09 2.54 9.71
N ARG A 16 -5.71 1.48 10.45
CA ARG A 16 -4.36 1.35 10.97
C ARG A 16 -3.63 0.20 10.29
N VAL A 17 -2.81 0.55 9.30
CA VAL A 17 -2.07 -0.42 8.48
C VAL A 17 -0.58 -0.26 8.74
N LEU A 18 0.12 -1.36 9.02
CA LEU A 18 1.58 -1.39 9.20
C LEU A 18 2.10 -0.31 10.17
N ASN A 19 1.47 -0.17 11.34
CA ASN A 19 1.76 0.85 12.35
C ASN A 19 1.60 2.32 11.90
N THR A 20 0.96 2.57 10.75
CA THR A 20 0.62 3.91 10.25
C THR A 20 -0.89 4.13 10.26
N ASN A 21 -1.30 5.37 10.54
CA ASN A 21 -2.71 5.77 10.49
C ASN A 21 -3.02 6.29 9.09
N ILE A 22 -3.97 5.66 8.41
CA ILE A 22 -4.41 5.98 7.06
C ILE A 22 -5.80 6.63 7.11
N ASN A 23 -6.01 7.65 6.30
CA ASN A 23 -7.32 8.31 6.18
C ASN A 23 -8.27 7.52 5.25
N GLY A 24 -9.37 7.01 5.83
CA GLY A 24 -10.38 6.22 5.11
C GLY A 24 -11.20 7.02 4.08
N GLN A 25 -11.26 8.36 4.21
CA GLN A 25 -12.02 9.23 3.32
C GLN A 25 -11.31 9.48 1.98
N TRP A 26 -10.00 9.24 1.93
CA TRP A 26 -9.19 9.50 0.76
C TRP A 26 -9.29 8.35 -0.24
N LYS A 27 -8.91 8.62 -1.49
CA LYS A 27 -8.81 7.57 -2.50
C LYS A 27 -7.69 6.62 -2.10
N ILE A 28 -7.88 5.32 -2.35
CA ILE A 28 -6.95 4.26 -1.92
C ILE A 28 -5.51 4.55 -2.37
N ALA A 29 -5.33 4.96 -3.63
CA ALA A 29 -4.01 5.26 -4.18
C ALA A 29 -3.25 6.37 -3.44
N PHE A 30 -3.96 7.35 -2.86
CA PHE A 30 -3.36 8.41 -2.04
C PHE A 30 -3.23 7.98 -0.58
N ALA A 31 -4.22 7.29 -0.05
CA ALA A 31 -4.25 6.89 1.35
C ALA A 31 -3.09 5.93 1.69
N ILE A 32 -2.72 5.04 0.77
CA ILE A 32 -1.62 4.09 0.95
C ILE A 32 -0.24 4.77 0.97
N THR A 33 -0.08 5.93 0.34
CA THR A 33 1.23 6.62 0.30
C THR A 33 1.66 7.19 1.64
N ASP A 34 0.76 7.24 2.63
CA ASP A 34 1.12 7.60 4.00
C ASP A 34 2.00 6.53 4.68
N ILE A 35 2.02 5.30 4.14
CA ILE A 35 2.92 4.24 4.57
C ILE A 35 4.33 4.54 4.07
N LYS A 36 5.28 4.69 5.00
CA LYS A 36 6.70 4.83 4.64
C LYS A 36 7.18 3.64 3.82
N GLY A 37 7.82 3.91 2.68
CA GLY A 37 8.25 2.88 1.74
C GLY A 37 7.26 2.58 0.62
N VAL A 38 6.08 3.19 0.64
CA VAL A 38 5.12 3.11 -0.47
C VAL A 38 4.98 4.49 -1.11
N GLU A 39 5.42 4.59 -2.37
CA GLU A 39 5.16 5.78 -3.17
C GLU A 39 3.93 5.60 -4.08
N TRP A 40 3.49 6.72 -4.66
CA TRP A 40 2.39 6.76 -5.64
C TRP A 40 2.51 5.70 -6.74
N ARG A 41 3.71 5.55 -7.31
CA ARG A 41 3.95 4.57 -8.39
C ARG A 41 3.79 3.14 -7.90
N TYR A 42 4.28 2.83 -6.70
CA TYR A 42 4.17 1.50 -6.12
C TYR A 42 2.71 1.17 -5.83
N ALA A 43 1.99 2.06 -5.13
CA ALA A 43 0.57 1.91 -4.87
C ALA A 43 -0.23 1.71 -6.17
N HIS A 44 0.03 2.51 -7.21
CA HIS A 44 -0.71 2.42 -8.47
C HIS A 44 -0.45 1.13 -9.24
N VAL A 45 0.79 0.61 -9.23
CA VAL A 45 1.10 -0.68 -9.88
C VAL A 45 0.42 -1.82 -9.13
N VAL A 46 0.54 -1.82 -7.81
CA VAL A 46 0.03 -2.88 -6.94
C VAL A 46 -1.49 -2.97 -7.01
N LEU A 47 -2.20 -1.85 -6.88
CA LEU A 47 -3.67 -1.81 -6.98
C LEU A 47 -4.17 -2.26 -8.36
N ARG A 48 -3.46 -1.90 -9.43
CA ARG A 48 -3.80 -2.31 -10.79
C ARG A 48 -3.51 -3.79 -11.06
N LYS A 49 -2.60 -4.40 -10.31
CA LYS A 49 -2.34 -5.83 -10.39
C LYS A 49 -3.39 -6.66 -9.66
N GLU A 50 -3.94 -6.13 -8.58
CA GLU A 50 -5.02 -6.74 -7.81
C GLU A 50 -6.43 -6.42 -8.33
N ASP A 51 -6.51 -5.74 -9.49
CA ASP A 51 -7.78 -5.34 -10.10
C ASP A 51 -8.68 -4.50 -9.17
N ILE A 52 -8.06 -3.72 -8.28
CA ILE A 52 -8.75 -2.80 -7.38
C ILE A 52 -8.92 -1.46 -8.08
N ASP A 53 -10.17 -0.99 -8.18
CA ASP A 53 -10.49 0.33 -8.70
C ASP A 53 -9.84 1.45 -7.90
N LEU A 54 -9.08 2.31 -8.59
CA LEU A 54 -8.41 3.47 -8.00
C LEU A 54 -9.38 4.57 -7.54
N THR A 55 -10.65 4.49 -7.93
CA THR A 55 -11.71 5.43 -7.54
C THR A 55 -12.36 5.09 -6.21
N LYS A 56 -12.17 3.87 -5.71
CA LYS A 56 -12.70 3.43 -4.42
C LYS A 56 -12.02 4.16 -3.26
N ARG A 57 -12.70 4.16 -2.11
CA ARG A 57 -12.22 4.79 -0.87
C ARG A 57 -11.40 3.81 -0.05
N ALA A 58 -10.41 4.33 0.66
CA ALA A 58 -9.57 3.50 1.53
C ALA A 58 -10.39 2.79 2.61
N GLY A 59 -11.42 3.45 3.13
CA GLY A 59 -12.34 2.89 4.13
C GLY A 59 -13.20 1.69 3.65
N GLU A 60 -13.20 1.36 2.36
CA GLU A 60 -13.91 0.19 1.84
C GLU A 60 -13.04 -1.09 1.84
N LEU A 61 -11.73 -0.95 2.07
CA LEU A 61 -10.81 -2.08 2.15
C LEU A 61 -10.57 -2.52 3.59
N THR A 62 -10.32 -3.82 3.75
CA THR A 62 -9.86 -4.37 5.03
C THR A 62 -8.36 -4.16 5.21
N GLU A 63 -7.92 -4.06 6.46
CA GLU A 63 -6.50 -3.85 6.78
C GLU A 63 -5.64 -5.04 6.31
N ASP A 64 -6.14 -6.27 6.46
CA ASP A 64 -5.44 -7.50 6.06
C ASP A 64 -5.20 -7.61 4.55
N GLU A 65 -6.16 -7.17 3.74
CA GLU A 65 -6.01 -7.10 2.29
C GLU A 65 -4.88 -6.14 1.93
N VAL A 66 -4.86 -4.93 2.51
CA VAL A 66 -3.81 -3.94 2.24
C VAL A 66 -2.43 -4.47 2.66
N ILE A 67 -2.33 -5.15 3.80
CA ILE A 67 -1.07 -5.73 4.29
C ILE A 67 -0.56 -6.81 3.33
N THR A 68 -1.44 -7.74 2.95
CA THR A 68 -1.08 -8.89 2.10
C THR A 68 -0.59 -8.43 0.73
N ILE A 69 -1.30 -7.46 0.15
CA ILE A 69 -1.02 -6.86 -1.15
C ILE A 69 0.34 -6.12 -1.13
N MET A 70 0.64 -5.40 -0.05
CA MET A 70 1.88 -4.61 0.05
C MET A 70 3.12 -5.47 0.34
N GLN A 71 2.98 -6.50 1.18
CA GLN A 71 4.09 -7.34 1.62
C GLN A 71 4.56 -8.35 0.57
N ASN A 72 3.74 -8.68 -0.43
CA ASN A 72 4.04 -9.75 -1.40
C ASN A 72 4.22 -9.25 -2.85
N PRO A 73 5.09 -8.26 -3.14
CA PRO A 73 5.22 -7.70 -4.50
C PRO A 73 5.63 -8.71 -5.56
N ARG A 74 6.37 -9.76 -5.17
CA ARG A 74 6.87 -10.80 -6.09
C ARG A 74 5.75 -11.68 -6.63
N GLN A 75 4.68 -11.88 -5.86
CA GLN A 75 3.53 -12.67 -6.29
C GLN A 75 2.77 -11.95 -7.43
N TYR A 76 2.83 -10.61 -7.45
CA TYR A 76 2.16 -9.76 -8.43
C TYR A 76 3.00 -9.47 -9.69
N LYS A 77 4.09 -10.22 -9.91
CA LYS A 77 5.01 -10.06 -11.05
C LYS A 77 5.57 -8.64 -11.17
N ILE A 78 5.83 -7.99 -10.04
CA ILE A 78 6.53 -6.71 -9.98
C ILE A 78 8.01 -6.99 -10.23
N PRO A 79 8.67 -6.26 -11.14
CA PRO A 79 10.07 -6.52 -11.46
C PRO A 79 10.98 -6.15 -10.29
N ASP A 80 12.07 -6.91 -10.12
CA ASP A 80 12.99 -6.78 -8.99
C ASP A 80 13.64 -5.38 -8.88
N TRP A 81 13.82 -4.68 -10.01
CA TRP A 81 14.34 -3.31 -10.04
C TRP A 81 13.38 -2.26 -9.46
N PHE A 82 12.11 -2.61 -9.25
CA PHE A 82 11.09 -1.72 -8.71
C PHE A 82 10.98 -1.82 -7.18
N LEU A 83 11.68 -2.77 -6.56
CA LEU A 83 11.68 -2.96 -5.13
C LEU A 83 12.65 -1.99 -4.44
N ASN A 84 12.28 -1.56 -3.23
CA ASN A 84 13.04 -0.58 -2.45
C ASN A 84 14.42 -1.12 -2.00
N ARG A 85 14.52 -2.40 -1.62
CA ARG A 85 15.78 -3.01 -1.17
C ARG A 85 16.27 -4.02 -2.19
N GLN A 86 17.27 -3.58 -2.96
CA GLN A 86 17.86 -4.38 -4.03
C GLN A 86 19.17 -4.99 -3.58
N LYS A 87 19.35 -6.30 -3.86
CA LYS A 87 20.60 -7.02 -3.66
C LYS A 87 21.16 -6.83 -2.24
N ASP A 88 20.39 -7.22 -1.23
CA ASP A 88 20.84 -7.16 0.15
C ASP A 88 22.16 -7.94 0.35
N VAL A 89 23.11 -7.37 1.08
CA VAL A 89 24.46 -7.93 1.25
C VAL A 89 24.42 -9.26 2.01
N LYS A 90 23.48 -9.39 2.95
CA LYS A 90 23.34 -10.58 3.80
C LYS A 90 22.63 -11.72 3.07
N ASN A 91 21.48 -11.44 2.45
CA ASN A 91 20.61 -12.48 1.90
C ASN A 91 20.66 -12.60 0.37
N ARG A 92 21.30 -11.68 -0.35
CA ARG A 92 21.29 -11.54 -1.83
C ARG A 92 19.89 -11.57 -2.45
N LYS A 93 18.87 -11.27 -1.65
CA LYS A 93 17.47 -11.22 -2.06
C LYS A 93 17.06 -9.78 -2.33
N TYR A 94 16.05 -9.64 -3.18
CA TYR A 94 15.34 -8.39 -3.43
C TYR A 94 14.08 -8.41 -2.58
N SER A 95 13.84 -7.35 -1.81
CA SER A 95 12.69 -7.24 -0.92
C SER A 95 12.11 -5.82 -0.96
N GLN A 96 10.81 -5.75 -0.72
CA GLN A 96 10.17 -4.50 -0.36
C GLN A 96 10.22 -4.34 1.15
N VAL A 97 10.79 -3.24 1.60
CA VAL A 97 10.81 -2.87 3.01
C VAL A 97 9.75 -1.79 3.23
N LEU A 98 8.91 -2.01 4.23
CA LEU A 98 7.73 -1.18 4.52
C LEU A 98 7.78 -0.70 5.98
N ALA A 99 7.26 0.50 6.20
CA ALA A 99 7.04 1.11 7.51
C ALA A 99 8.25 0.99 8.45
N ASN A 100 8.12 0.20 9.52
CA ASN A 100 9.15 0.07 10.56
C ASN A 100 10.45 -0.55 10.05
N GLY A 101 10.38 -1.47 9.09
CA GLY A 101 11.59 -2.11 8.55
C GLY A 101 12.54 -1.12 7.87
N LEU A 102 12.02 0.01 7.36
CA LEU A 102 12.85 1.05 6.75
C LEU A 102 13.66 1.84 7.76
N GLY A 103 13.15 2.01 8.98
CA GLY A 103 13.86 2.71 10.05
C GLY A 103 15.00 1.87 10.61
N GLU A 104 14.77 0.56 10.77
CA GLU A 104 15.74 -0.40 11.32
C GLU A 104 16.95 -0.63 10.38
N ASP A 105 16.74 -0.51 9.07
CA ASP A 105 17.81 -0.69 8.08
C ASP A 105 18.73 0.54 7.92
N LEU A 106 18.39 1.67 8.54
CA LEU A 106 19.17 2.92 8.49
C LEU A 106 20.16 3.08 9.65
N GLU A 107 20.17 2.15 10.62
CA GLU A 107 21.19 2.02 11.68
C GLU A 107 22.21 0.91 11.36
#